data_AF-A0A9E0KQ73-F1
#
_entry.id   AF-A0A9E0KQ73-F1
#
_cell.length_a   1.000
_cell.length_b   1.000
_cell.length_c   1.000
_cell.angle_alpha   90.00
_cell.angle_beta   90.00
_cell.angle_gamma   90.00
#
_symmetry.space_group_name_H-M   'P 1'
#
loop_
_entity.id
_entity.type
_entity.pdbx_description
1 polymer ?
#
loop_
_entity_poly.entity_id
_entity_poly.type
_entity_poly.pdbx_seq_one_letter_code
_entity_poly.pdbx_strand_id
1 'polypeptide(L)'
;LQSTKIKLPSVYGSFDPNWRVEQTLLGGTYAGKPSSWTWTFNSPTAGPLLPEDTDWGSVQITPSDTTNAFTGQMAGAKVKWAEGVTKVNGAEIKGLFDPVATTWKAVAQGAEMETGAFLAKVSSLDDAGKKAFMDATKIPAVQVGQATLSQASGTTVNNLSNVAMNNVGFYAYSTGAAPKIWATNNVSGSYSGTPSTSGLPANNVPLSGGGLNANFNVNQWNGSTWSATVAGSGALSSGSYNQPIQFTGGAAGAIQPATGSTGSFSGTGAGIAK
;
A
#
# COMPACT_ATOMS: atom_id res chain seq x y z
N LEU A 1 16.36 9.09 -3.94
CA LEU A 1 15.99 8.23 -2.79
C LEU A 1 16.60 6.86 -3.05
N GLN A 2 17.63 6.48 -2.30
CA GLN A 2 18.18 5.12 -2.32
C GLN A 2 17.65 4.38 -1.09
N SER A 3 17.21 3.14 -1.27
CA SER A 3 16.81 2.22 -0.20
C SER A 3 17.76 1.04 -0.20
N THR A 4 18.56 0.89 0.86
CA THR A 4 19.33 -0.34 1.10
C THR A 4 18.68 -1.08 2.26
N LYS A 5 18.23 -2.31 1.99
CA LYS A 5 17.54 -3.18 2.96
C LYS A 5 18.54 -4.22 3.47
N ILE A 6 18.79 -4.26 4.78
CA ILE A 6 19.59 -5.33 5.40
C ILE A 6 18.62 -6.42 5.86
N LYS A 7 18.74 -7.61 5.28
CA LYS A 7 18.02 -8.81 5.72
C LYS A 7 18.79 -9.40 6.90
N LEU A 8 18.19 -9.43 8.09
CA LEU A 8 18.75 -10.18 9.21
C LEU A 8 18.38 -11.66 9.05
N PRO A 9 19.34 -12.59 8.90
CA PRO A 9 19.04 -14.02 8.98
C PRO A 9 18.63 -14.36 10.43
N SER A 10 17.54 -15.12 10.62
CA SER A 10 17.25 -15.70 11.93
C SER A 10 18.08 -16.98 12.10
N VAL A 11 18.62 -17.17 13.32
CA VAL A 11 19.33 -18.39 13.74
C VAL A 11 18.35 -19.40 14.37
N TYR A 12 17.04 -19.12 14.34
CA TYR A 12 16.00 -19.93 14.98
C TYR A 12 14.74 -20.02 14.11
N GLY A 13 14.42 -21.24 13.67
CA GLY A 13 13.13 -21.63 13.09
C GLY A 13 12.84 -21.09 11.69
N SER A 14 12.07 -21.84 10.91
CA SER A 14 11.58 -21.40 9.60
C SER A 14 10.83 -20.08 9.73
N PHE A 15 11.15 -19.09 8.87
CA PHE A 15 10.43 -17.83 8.81
C PHE A 15 8.91 -18.07 8.66
N ASP A 16 8.09 -17.38 9.45
CA ASP A 16 6.70 -17.16 9.06
C ASP A 16 6.73 -16.30 7.79
N PRO A 17 6.29 -16.81 6.62
CA PRO A 17 6.38 -16.08 5.36
C PRO A 17 5.54 -14.79 5.37
N ASN A 18 4.64 -14.66 6.36
CA ASN A 18 3.65 -13.61 6.42
C ASN A 18 4.14 -12.34 7.13
N TRP A 19 5.25 -12.35 7.87
CA TRP A 19 5.76 -11.13 8.49
C TRP A 19 7.28 -11.07 8.58
N ARG A 20 7.84 -9.86 8.71
CA ARG A 20 9.27 -9.64 8.94
C ARG A 20 9.54 -8.33 9.65
N VAL A 21 10.72 -8.25 10.28
CA VAL A 21 11.34 -6.98 10.68
C VAL A 21 12.12 -6.41 9.49
N GLU A 22 12.02 -5.11 9.26
CA GLU A 22 12.71 -4.41 8.18
C GLU A 22 13.48 -3.19 8.72
N GLN A 23 14.66 -2.96 8.15
CA GLN A 23 15.38 -1.71 8.28
C GLN A 23 15.63 -1.13 6.89
N THR A 24 15.27 0.14 6.72
CA THR A 24 15.40 0.86 5.46
C THR A 24 16.29 2.08 5.69
N LEU A 25 17.42 2.14 4.98
CA LEU A 25 18.25 3.34 4.91
C LEU A 25 17.69 4.26 3.85
N LEU A 26 17.55 5.54 4.18
CA LEU A 26 16.87 6.53 3.36
C LEU A 26 17.70 7.81 3.26
N GLY A 27 17.51 8.55 2.18
CA GLY A 27 18.09 9.87 2.03
C GLY A 27 17.62 10.58 0.78
N GLY A 28 17.80 11.90 0.78
CA GLY A 28 17.39 12.76 -0.32
C GLY A 28 17.72 14.22 -0.07
N THR A 29 17.16 15.09 -0.90
CA THR A 29 17.17 16.54 -0.72
C THR A 29 15.86 17.00 -0.07
N TYR A 30 15.84 18.21 0.47
CA TYR A 30 14.64 18.82 1.03
C TYR A 30 14.62 20.33 0.77
N ALA A 31 13.42 20.91 0.81
CA ALA A 31 13.20 22.35 0.73
C ALA A 31 12.26 22.80 1.87
N GLY A 32 12.59 23.89 2.55
CA GLY A 32 11.88 24.36 3.75
C GLY A 32 12.07 23.43 4.96
N LYS A 33 11.40 23.72 6.08
CA LYS A 33 11.38 22.83 7.26
C LYS A 33 10.36 21.71 7.01
N PRO A 34 10.77 20.44 6.84
CA PRO A 34 9.83 19.39 6.51
C PRO A 34 9.06 18.92 7.75
N SER A 35 7.77 18.64 7.58
CA SER A 35 6.86 18.15 8.64
C SER A 35 6.19 16.82 8.27
N SER A 36 6.09 16.52 6.98
CA SER A 36 5.64 15.22 6.48
C SER A 36 6.15 14.99 5.07
N TRP A 37 6.26 13.73 4.69
CA TRP A 37 6.63 13.30 3.34
C TRP A 37 5.74 12.16 2.88
N THR A 38 5.56 12.07 1.57
CA THR A 38 5.03 10.87 0.93
C THR A 38 6.02 10.43 -0.12
N TRP A 39 6.33 9.14 -0.13
CA TRP A 39 7.28 8.54 -1.03
C TRP A 39 6.63 7.38 -1.77
N THR A 40 7.03 7.24 -3.02
CA THR A 40 6.87 6.00 -3.77
C THR A 40 8.25 5.59 -4.22
N PHE A 41 8.72 4.44 -3.76
CA PHE A 41 9.96 3.84 -4.24
C PHE A 41 9.62 2.79 -5.27
N ASN A 42 10.50 2.65 -6.26
CA ASN A 42 10.36 1.65 -7.31
C ASN A 42 8.99 1.75 -8.00
N SER A 43 8.49 2.97 -8.25
CA SER A 43 7.22 3.16 -8.96
C SER A 43 7.20 2.32 -10.23
N PRO A 44 6.13 1.57 -10.50
CA PRO A 44 6.06 0.79 -11.73
C PRO A 44 6.05 1.78 -12.88
N THR A 45 7.10 1.76 -13.70
CA THR A 45 7.12 2.55 -14.93
C THR A 45 6.41 1.70 -16.00
N ALA A 46 5.49 2.29 -16.75
CA ALA A 46 4.82 1.57 -17.84
C ALA A 46 5.88 1.01 -18.82
N GLY A 47 5.84 -0.29 -19.09
CA GLY A 47 6.81 -0.96 -19.96
C GLY A 47 7.06 -2.43 -19.58
N PRO A 48 7.90 -3.16 -20.36
CA PRO A 48 8.15 -4.60 -20.17
C PRO A 48 9.04 -4.93 -18.97
N LEU A 49 9.68 -3.94 -18.35
CA LEU A 49 10.58 -4.10 -17.21
C LEU A 49 9.99 -3.38 -16.00
N LEU A 50 9.15 -4.09 -15.24
CA LEU A 50 8.73 -3.64 -13.93
C LEU A 50 9.86 -3.88 -12.92
N PRO A 51 10.02 -3.03 -11.90
CA PRO A 51 10.83 -3.38 -10.74
C PRO A 51 10.27 -4.64 -10.07
N GLU A 52 11.06 -5.32 -9.23
CA GLU A 52 10.62 -6.52 -8.50
C GLU A 52 9.48 -6.20 -7.51
N ASP A 53 9.54 -5.02 -6.90
CA ASP A 53 8.56 -4.50 -5.95
C ASP A 53 8.28 -3.00 -6.16
N THR A 54 7.16 -2.52 -5.65
CA THR A 54 6.89 -1.09 -5.45
C THR A 54 6.49 -0.86 -4.00
N ASP A 55 7.06 0.18 -3.41
CA ASP A 55 6.83 0.57 -2.03
C ASP A 55 6.17 1.95 -1.99
N TRP A 56 5.03 2.06 -1.30
CA TRP A 56 4.41 3.33 -0.92
C TRP A 56 4.67 3.58 0.55
N GLY A 57 5.17 4.77 0.88
CA GLY A 57 5.42 5.19 2.25
C GLY A 57 4.85 6.57 2.52
N SER A 58 4.11 6.72 3.60
CA SER A 58 3.75 8.01 4.17
C SER A 58 4.52 8.19 5.47
N VAL A 59 5.20 9.32 5.60
CA VAL A 59 6.03 9.62 6.77
C VAL A 59 5.55 10.91 7.40
N GLN A 60 5.32 10.86 8.70
CA GLN A 60 5.06 12.02 9.55
C GLN A 60 6.31 12.22 10.41
N ILE A 61 6.93 13.40 10.34
CA ILE A 61 8.15 13.70 11.08
C ILE A 61 7.95 14.85 12.05
N THR A 62 8.65 14.77 13.17
CA THR A 62 8.83 15.84 14.14
C THR A 62 10.28 16.30 14.06
N PRO A 63 10.59 17.40 13.35
CA PRO A 63 11.92 17.97 13.31
C PRO A 63 12.29 18.62 14.65
N SER A 64 13.54 18.49 15.04
CA SER A 64 14.15 19.22 16.15
C SER A 64 14.65 20.57 15.67
N ASP A 65 14.26 21.63 16.38
CA ASP A 65 14.67 23.01 16.08
C ASP A 65 16.11 23.33 16.49
N THR A 66 16.78 22.43 17.21
CA THR A 66 18.10 22.70 17.81
C THR A 66 19.19 21.74 17.37
N THR A 67 18.85 20.56 16.86
CA THR A 67 19.83 19.48 16.63
C THR A 67 19.94 19.01 15.18
N ASN A 68 19.31 19.71 14.23
CA ASN A 68 19.22 19.29 12.82
C ASN A 68 18.84 17.80 12.68
N ALA A 69 17.93 17.33 13.52
CA ALA A 69 17.51 15.94 13.58
C ALA A 69 15.99 15.84 13.47
N PHE A 70 15.48 14.65 13.19
CA PHE A 70 14.06 14.37 13.26
C PHE A 70 13.78 12.96 13.73
N THR A 71 12.60 12.79 14.29
CA THR A 71 12.00 11.49 14.56
C THR A 71 10.64 11.43 13.87
N GLY A 72 10.08 10.26 13.68
CA GLY A 72 8.78 10.14 13.04
C GLY A 72 8.24 8.74 12.98
N GLN A 73 7.08 8.63 12.37
CA GLN A 73 6.43 7.36 12.06
C GLN A 73 6.22 7.25 10.56
N MET A 74 6.45 6.06 10.04
CA MET A 74 6.19 5.67 8.67
C MET A 74 5.09 4.61 8.67
N ALA A 75 4.16 4.74 7.74
CA ALA A 75 3.20 3.70 7.40
C ALA A 75 3.18 3.54 5.89
N GLY A 76 2.96 2.32 5.41
CA GLY A 76 3.13 2.04 4.00
C GLY A 76 2.55 0.72 3.56
N ALA A 77 2.72 0.48 2.27
CA ALA A 77 2.39 -0.77 1.64
C ALA A 77 3.44 -1.12 0.59
N LYS A 78 3.53 -2.40 0.27
CA LYS A 78 4.39 -2.94 -0.77
C LYS A 78 3.55 -3.83 -1.67
N VAL A 79 3.81 -3.78 -2.97
CA VAL A 79 3.36 -4.82 -3.90
C VAL A 79 4.57 -5.51 -4.47
N LYS A 80 4.59 -6.84 -4.36
CA LYS A 80 5.58 -7.69 -4.99
C LYS A 80 5.01 -8.25 -6.29
N TRP A 81 5.44 -7.66 -7.38
CA TRP A 81 4.78 -7.82 -8.68
C TRP A 81 4.86 -9.26 -9.20
N ALA A 82 6.05 -9.87 -9.13
CA ALA A 82 6.26 -11.25 -9.58
C ALA A 82 5.53 -12.28 -8.71
N GLU A 83 5.45 -12.06 -7.40
CA GLU A 83 4.84 -12.99 -6.45
C GLU A 83 3.30 -12.87 -6.39
N GLY A 84 2.71 -11.79 -6.93
CA GLY A 84 1.26 -11.59 -6.89
C GLY A 84 0.74 -11.28 -5.48
N VAL A 85 1.56 -10.69 -4.61
CA VAL A 85 1.20 -10.43 -3.20
C VAL A 85 1.37 -8.97 -2.83
N THR A 86 0.52 -8.51 -1.92
CA THR A 86 0.61 -7.19 -1.30
C THR A 86 0.94 -7.33 0.18
N LYS A 87 1.57 -6.29 0.74
CA LYS A 87 2.01 -6.25 2.12
C LYS A 87 1.79 -4.85 2.70
N VAL A 88 1.59 -4.75 4.01
CA VAL A 88 1.51 -3.49 4.76
C VAL A 88 2.70 -3.36 5.70
N ASN A 89 3.21 -2.15 5.89
CA ASN A 89 4.34 -1.89 6.76
C ASN A 89 4.13 -0.66 7.64
N GLY A 90 4.91 -0.64 8.72
CA GLY A 90 4.95 0.42 9.70
C GLY A 90 6.34 0.47 10.32
N ALA A 91 6.85 1.67 10.58
CA ALA A 91 8.18 1.86 11.13
C ALA A 91 8.29 3.14 11.95
N GLU A 92 9.26 3.16 12.86
CA GLU A 92 9.80 4.40 13.41
C GLU A 92 10.97 4.86 12.55
N ILE A 93 11.02 6.16 12.25
CA ILE A 93 12.10 6.78 11.49
C ILE A 93 12.87 7.78 12.34
N LYS A 94 14.19 7.75 12.23
CA LYS A 94 15.08 8.77 12.80
C LYS A 94 16.07 9.22 11.75
N GLY A 95 16.32 10.51 11.69
CA GLY A 95 17.22 11.06 10.70
C GLY A 95 17.85 12.38 11.09
N LEU A 96 18.74 12.82 10.22
CA LEU A 96 19.53 14.04 10.33
C LEU A 96 19.36 14.87 9.06
N PHE A 97 19.40 16.19 9.23
CA PHE A 97 19.45 17.18 8.17
C PHE A 97 20.85 17.77 8.05
N ASP A 98 21.27 18.00 6.83
CA ASP A 98 22.34 18.92 6.47
C ASP A 98 21.71 20.21 5.95
N PRO A 99 21.75 21.32 6.71
CA PRO A 99 21.19 22.60 6.30
C PRO A 99 22.00 23.31 5.21
N VAL A 100 23.29 22.98 5.05
CA VAL A 100 24.16 23.61 4.04
C VAL A 100 23.95 22.95 2.69
N ALA A 101 23.99 21.61 2.66
CA ALA A 101 23.79 20.85 1.43
C ALA A 101 22.30 20.67 1.07
N THR A 102 21.37 21.05 1.95
CA THR A 102 19.93 20.80 1.81
C THR A 102 19.61 19.31 1.60
N THR A 103 20.34 18.43 2.30
CA THR A 103 20.17 16.97 2.23
C THR A 103 19.74 16.36 3.57
N TRP A 104 19.15 15.18 3.53
CA TRP A 104 18.80 14.43 4.72
C TRP A 104 19.16 12.96 4.57
N LYS A 105 19.37 12.30 5.71
CA LYS A 105 19.59 10.86 5.81
C LYS A 105 18.78 10.33 6.97
N ALA A 106 18.23 9.13 6.84
CA ALA A 106 17.45 8.50 7.89
C ALA A 106 17.56 6.99 7.88
N VAL A 107 17.18 6.42 9.01
CA VAL A 107 16.96 4.99 9.19
C VAL A 107 15.51 4.82 9.63
N ALA A 108 14.75 4.01 8.91
CA ALA A 108 13.46 3.52 9.35
C ALA A 108 13.62 2.07 9.80
N GLN A 109 13.08 1.73 10.98
CA GLN A 109 13.04 0.36 11.49
C GLN A 109 11.60 0.02 11.88
N GLY A 110 11.13 -1.14 11.46
CA GLY A 110 9.77 -1.56 11.75
C GLY A 110 9.46 -2.97 11.27
N ALA A 111 8.19 -3.19 10.98
CA ALA A 111 7.69 -4.48 10.53
C ALA A 111 6.91 -4.37 9.21
N GLU A 112 6.88 -5.46 8.47
CA GLU A 112 6.00 -5.66 7.33
C GLU A 112 5.24 -6.98 7.48
N MET A 113 3.98 -6.99 7.04
CA MET A 113 3.10 -8.17 7.07
C MET A 113 2.36 -8.33 5.74
N GLU A 114 2.14 -9.56 5.29
CA GLU A 114 1.27 -9.87 4.15
C GLU A 114 -0.16 -9.36 4.42
N THR A 115 -0.80 -8.78 3.41
CA THR A 115 -2.06 -8.04 3.58
C THR A 115 -3.18 -8.91 4.13
N GLY A 116 -3.36 -10.13 3.62
CA GLY A 116 -4.35 -11.08 4.14
C GLY A 116 -4.09 -11.45 5.60
N ALA A 117 -2.84 -11.76 5.95
CA ALA A 117 -2.42 -12.06 7.32
C ALA A 117 -2.63 -10.87 8.27
N PHE A 118 -2.36 -9.64 7.82
CA PHE A 118 -2.65 -8.43 8.56
C PHE A 118 -4.14 -8.28 8.85
N LEU A 119 -4.99 -8.42 7.83
CA LEU A 119 -6.44 -8.29 7.98
C LEU A 119 -7.02 -9.35 8.91
N ALA A 120 -6.55 -10.60 8.79
CA ALA A 120 -6.93 -11.70 9.68
C ALA A 120 -6.47 -11.43 11.13
N LYS A 121 -5.23 -10.92 11.31
CA LYS A 121 -4.70 -10.61 12.63
C LYS A 121 -5.48 -9.49 13.30
N VAL A 122 -5.63 -8.34 12.64
CA VAL A 122 -6.29 -7.16 13.22
C VAL A 122 -7.76 -7.40 13.53
N SER A 123 -8.47 -8.17 12.70
CA SER A 123 -9.87 -8.53 12.96
C SER A 123 -10.05 -9.44 14.18
N SER A 124 -9.03 -10.22 14.54
CA SER A 124 -9.05 -11.09 15.73
C SER A 124 -8.70 -10.38 17.05
N LEU A 125 -8.21 -9.13 16.99
CA LEU A 125 -7.73 -8.39 18.16
C LEU A 125 -8.82 -7.48 18.73
N ASP A 126 -8.89 -7.42 20.06
CA ASP A 126 -9.59 -6.36 20.79
C ASP A 126 -8.77 -5.05 20.79
N ASP A 127 -9.27 -4.01 21.45
CA ASP A 127 -8.63 -2.69 21.41
C ASP A 127 -7.26 -2.68 22.12
N ALA A 128 -7.12 -3.42 23.21
CA ALA A 128 -5.84 -3.61 23.90
C ALA A 128 -4.83 -4.36 23.01
N GLY A 129 -5.29 -5.42 22.33
CA GLY A 129 -4.50 -6.21 21.39
C GLY A 129 -4.08 -5.39 20.16
N LYS A 130 -4.96 -4.56 19.60
CA LYS A 130 -4.61 -3.63 18.51
C LYS A 130 -3.55 -2.64 18.96
N LYS A 131 -3.68 -2.07 20.17
CA LYS A 131 -2.67 -1.17 20.72
C LYS A 131 -1.32 -1.88 20.84
N ALA A 132 -1.27 -3.07 21.44
CA ALA A 132 -0.03 -3.84 21.58
C ALA A 132 0.59 -4.19 20.21
N PHE A 133 -0.25 -4.54 19.23
CA PHE A 133 0.19 -4.81 17.86
C PHE A 133 0.81 -3.55 17.22
N MET A 134 0.16 -2.38 17.33
CA MET A 134 0.68 -1.12 16.82
C MET A 134 1.98 -0.71 17.53
N ASP A 135 2.07 -0.91 18.85
CA ASP A 135 3.28 -0.59 19.62
C ASP A 135 4.48 -1.46 19.19
N ALA A 136 4.24 -2.74 18.87
CA ALA A 136 5.28 -3.69 18.47
C ALA A 136 5.68 -3.55 16.99
N THR A 137 4.70 -3.39 16.09
CA THR A 137 4.93 -3.43 14.63
C THR A 137 4.99 -2.06 13.98
N LYS A 138 4.44 -1.04 14.66
CA LYS A 138 4.19 0.30 14.12
C LYS A 138 3.23 0.32 12.92
N ILE A 139 2.56 -0.79 12.60
CA ILE A 139 1.56 -0.84 11.52
C ILE A 139 0.22 -0.35 12.09
N PRO A 140 -0.44 0.68 11.50
CA PRO A 140 -1.77 1.12 11.92
C PRO A 140 -2.81 -0.01 11.90
N ALA A 141 -3.58 -0.17 12.97
CA ALA A 141 -4.51 -1.31 13.12
C ALA A 141 -5.95 -0.92 13.50
N VAL A 142 -6.24 0.35 13.76
CA VAL A 142 -7.62 0.78 14.07
C VAL A 142 -8.34 1.09 12.77
N GLN A 143 -9.36 0.30 12.42
CA GLN A 143 -10.18 0.55 11.23
C GLN A 143 -11.07 1.77 11.46
N VAL A 144 -10.83 2.83 10.68
CA VAL A 144 -11.56 4.11 10.79
C VAL A 144 -12.61 4.30 9.69
N GLY A 145 -12.63 3.43 8.69
CA GLY A 145 -13.69 3.35 7.70
C GLY A 145 -13.54 2.15 6.76
N GLN A 146 -14.56 1.93 5.94
CA GLN A 146 -14.59 0.85 4.95
C GLN A 146 -15.36 1.28 3.70
N ALA A 147 -14.94 0.79 2.54
CA ALA A 147 -15.68 0.92 1.29
C ALA A 147 -15.52 -0.33 0.41
N THR A 148 -16.53 -0.61 -0.40
CA THR A 148 -16.39 -1.48 -1.58
C THR A 148 -16.36 -0.57 -2.79
N LEU A 149 -15.34 -0.71 -3.63
CA LEU A 149 -15.23 0.02 -4.90
C LEU A 149 -15.42 -0.95 -6.05
N SER A 150 -16.33 -0.63 -6.95
CA SER A 150 -16.67 -1.49 -8.08
C SER A 150 -16.70 -0.71 -9.38
N GLN A 151 -16.33 -1.41 -10.45
CA GLN A 151 -16.54 -0.98 -11.82
C GLN A 151 -18.05 -0.88 -12.09
N ALA A 152 -18.46 0.09 -12.91
CA ALA A 152 -19.84 0.21 -13.32
C ALA A 152 -20.34 -1.07 -14.02
N SER A 153 -21.53 -1.53 -13.65
CA SER A 153 -22.13 -2.76 -14.20
C SER A 153 -22.29 -2.66 -15.73
N GLY A 154 -22.06 -3.77 -16.43
CA GLY A 154 -22.19 -3.84 -17.89
C GLY A 154 -21.08 -3.14 -18.67
N THR A 155 -20.03 -2.64 -18.00
CA THR A 155 -18.89 -2.02 -18.68
C THR A 155 -17.70 -2.97 -18.78
N THR A 156 -16.99 -2.85 -19.90
CA THR A 156 -15.69 -3.50 -20.11
C THR A 156 -14.67 -2.42 -20.43
N VAL A 157 -13.58 -2.39 -19.67
CA VAL A 157 -12.46 -1.46 -19.88
C VAL A 157 -11.17 -2.26 -19.82
N ASN A 158 -10.29 -2.08 -20.80
CA ASN A 158 -9.02 -2.82 -20.88
C ASN A 158 -9.20 -4.35 -20.82
N ASN A 159 -10.22 -4.88 -21.49
CA ASN A 159 -10.63 -6.29 -21.43
C ASN A 159 -11.07 -6.80 -20.05
N LEU A 160 -11.26 -5.91 -19.07
CA LEU A 160 -11.72 -6.23 -17.72
C LEU A 160 -13.18 -5.82 -17.50
N SER A 161 -13.91 -6.68 -16.81
CA SER A 161 -15.30 -6.48 -16.40
C SER A 161 -15.49 -6.92 -14.95
N ASN A 162 -16.50 -6.36 -14.28
CA ASN A 162 -16.84 -6.66 -12.89
C ASN A 162 -15.65 -6.51 -11.93
N VAL A 163 -14.73 -5.58 -12.20
CA VAL A 163 -13.59 -5.31 -11.31
C VAL A 163 -14.13 -4.74 -10.00
N ALA A 164 -13.74 -5.35 -8.88
CA ALA A 164 -14.15 -4.93 -7.55
C ALA A 164 -13.00 -5.03 -6.55
N MET A 165 -12.93 -4.06 -5.67
CA MET A 165 -12.15 -4.08 -4.44
C MET A 165 -13.15 -4.10 -3.28
N ASN A 166 -13.41 -5.28 -2.74
CA ASN A 166 -14.42 -5.49 -1.72
C ASN A 166 -13.84 -5.24 -0.32
N ASN A 167 -14.65 -4.67 0.58
CA ASN A 167 -14.31 -4.51 2.00
C ASN A 167 -12.96 -3.81 2.24
N VAL A 168 -12.64 -2.78 1.45
CA VAL A 168 -11.41 -1.99 1.61
C VAL A 168 -11.45 -1.28 2.96
N GLY A 169 -10.68 -1.76 3.91
CA GLY A 169 -10.53 -1.16 5.23
C GLY A 169 -9.49 -0.03 5.20
N PHE A 170 -9.79 1.06 5.89
CA PHE A 170 -8.88 2.18 6.10
C PHE A 170 -8.45 2.21 7.55
N TYR A 171 -7.14 2.24 7.81
CA TYR A 171 -6.57 2.02 9.14
C TYR A 171 -5.74 3.21 9.63
N ALA A 172 -5.92 3.56 10.90
CA ALA A 172 -5.21 4.62 11.60
C ALA A 172 -4.61 4.10 12.92
N TYR A 173 -3.88 4.97 13.63
CA TYR A 173 -3.32 4.65 14.95
C TYR A 173 -4.31 4.83 16.11
N SER A 174 -5.44 5.46 15.86
CA SER A 174 -6.50 5.69 16.84
C SER A 174 -7.84 5.94 16.15
N THR A 175 -8.93 5.74 16.89
CA THR A 175 -10.29 6.01 16.42
C THR A 175 -10.47 7.49 16.06
N GLY A 176 -11.15 7.78 14.95
CA GLY A 176 -11.40 9.15 14.48
C GLY A 176 -10.19 9.87 13.87
N ALA A 177 -8.99 9.28 13.91
CA ALA A 177 -7.84 9.84 13.22
C ALA A 177 -7.88 9.56 11.71
N ALA A 178 -7.22 10.43 10.93
CA ALA A 178 -7.08 10.22 9.50
C ALA A 178 -6.37 8.88 9.21
N PRO A 179 -6.87 8.09 8.25
CA PRO A 179 -6.24 6.83 7.89
C PRO A 179 -4.83 7.05 7.36
N LYS A 180 -3.98 6.05 7.55
CA LYS A 180 -2.57 6.03 7.12
C LYS A 180 -2.32 4.96 6.08
N ILE A 181 -3.04 3.84 6.16
CA ILE A 181 -3.03 2.78 5.17
C ILE A 181 -4.44 2.35 4.82
N TRP A 182 -4.58 1.71 3.66
CA TRP A 182 -5.75 0.95 3.28
C TRP A 182 -5.35 -0.47 2.89
N ALA A 183 -6.26 -1.42 3.10
CA ALA A 183 -6.02 -2.84 2.81
C ALA A 183 -7.31 -3.58 2.46
N THR A 184 -7.21 -4.57 1.58
CA THR A 184 -8.25 -5.55 1.26
C THR A 184 -7.61 -6.89 0.87
N ASN A 185 -8.25 -8.00 1.23
CA ASN A 185 -7.91 -9.34 0.77
C ASN A 185 -8.86 -9.85 -0.33
N ASN A 186 -9.70 -8.99 -0.88
CA ASN A 186 -10.74 -9.37 -1.82
C ASN A 186 -10.81 -8.38 -2.98
N VAL A 187 -9.80 -8.46 -3.86
CA VAL A 187 -9.82 -7.85 -5.18
C VAL A 187 -10.19 -8.91 -6.19
N SER A 188 -11.14 -8.65 -7.08
CA SER A 188 -11.62 -9.64 -8.04
C SER A 188 -12.12 -9.00 -9.33
N GLY A 189 -12.22 -9.79 -10.39
CA GLY A 189 -12.94 -9.42 -11.60
C GLY A 189 -12.88 -10.51 -12.66
N SER A 190 -13.38 -10.18 -13.84
CA SER A 190 -13.38 -11.05 -15.03
C SER A 190 -12.61 -10.40 -16.17
N TYR A 191 -12.04 -11.22 -17.05
CA TYR A 191 -11.36 -10.76 -18.25
C TYR A 191 -11.85 -11.50 -19.51
N SER A 192 -11.87 -10.79 -20.64
CA SER A 192 -12.26 -11.32 -21.96
C SER A 192 -11.14 -11.22 -23.02
N GLY A 193 -9.93 -10.92 -22.57
CA GLY A 193 -8.70 -10.86 -23.34
C GLY A 193 -7.55 -10.45 -22.42
N THR A 194 -6.31 -10.44 -22.92
CA THR A 194 -5.17 -9.92 -22.16
C THR A 194 -5.32 -8.40 -21.97
N PRO A 195 -5.38 -7.89 -20.74
CA PRO A 195 -5.35 -6.45 -20.49
C PRO A 195 -4.03 -5.84 -20.96
N SER A 196 -4.08 -4.63 -21.49
CA SER A 196 -2.90 -3.82 -21.78
C SER A 196 -2.26 -3.33 -20.48
N THR A 197 -0.94 -3.40 -20.42
CA THR A 197 -0.11 -2.92 -19.30
C THR A 197 0.58 -1.58 -19.58
N SER A 198 0.16 -0.87 -20.64
CA SER A 198 0.83 0.34 -21.13
C SER A 198 0.65 1.57 -20.23
N GLY A 199 -0.22 1.50 -19.21
CA GLY A 199 -0.52 2.62 -18.32
C GLY A 199 -1.25 3.80 -18.96
N LEU A 200 -1.70 3.68 -20.22
CA LEU A 200 -2.46 4.74 -20.91
C LEU A 200 -3.80 5.01 -20.19
N PRO A 201 -4.26 6.28 -20.10
CA PRO A 201 -5.51 6.62 -19.41
C PRO A 201 -6.75 5.84 -19.90
N ALA A 202 -6.81 5.48 -21.18
CA ALA A 202 -7.89 4.68 -21.76
C ALA A 202 -7.97 3.25 -21.18
N ASN A 203 -6.90 2.77 -20.54
CA ASN A 203 -6.82 1.46 -19.91
C ASN A 203 -7.16 1.48 -18.41
N ASN A 204 -7.38 2.66 -17.83
CA ASN A 204 -7.77 2.79 -16.43
C ASN A 204 -9.19 2.30 -16.23
N VAL A 205 -9.38 1.29 -15.39
CA VAL A 205 -10.71 0.83 -14.99
C VAL A 205 -11.21 1.76 -13.87
N PRO A 206 -12.27 2.56 -14.10
CA PRO A 206 -12.82 3.41 -13.07
C PRO A 206 -13.60 2.56 -12.06
N LEU A 207 -13.31 2.76 -10.77
CA LEU A 207 -14.02 2.14 -9.66
C LEU A 207 -14.67 3.23 -8.81
N SER A 208 -15.86 2.94 -8.28
CA SER A 208 -16.56 3.84 -7.38
C SER A 208 -17.33 3.07 -6.31
N GLY A 209 -17.57 3.71 -5.16
CA GLY A 209 -18.39 3.15 -4.09
C GLY A 209 -17.99 3.68 -2.72
N GLY A 210 -18.93 3.63 -1.77
CA GLY A 210 -18.70 4.09 -0.40
C GLY A 210 -18.29 5.57 -0.27
N GLY A 211 -18.64 6.43 -1.25
CA GLY A 211 -18.25 7.83 -1.31
C GLY A 211 -16.87 8.10 -1.94
N LEU A 212 -16.21 7.06 -2.44
CA LEU A 212 -14.89 7.13 -3.07
C LEU A 212 -14.96 6.87 -4.58
N ASN A 213 -13.99 7.43 -5.30
CA ASN A 213 -13.68 7.11 -6.68
C ASN A 213 -12.20 6.74 -6.80
N ALA A 214 -11.86 5.78 -7.65
CA ALA A 214 -10.50 5.37 -7.91
C ALA A 214 -10.29 4.91 -9.35
N ASN A 215 -9.04 4.96 -9.80
CA ASN A 215 -8.59 4.30 -11.02
C ASN A 215 -7.80 3.05 -10.65
N PHE A 216 -8.15 1.94 -11.29
CA PHE A 216 -7.42 0.69 -11.24
C PHE A 216 -6.71 0.48 -12.57
N ASN A 217 -5.38 0.51 -12.55
CA ASN A 217 -4.55 0.48 -13.75
C ASN A 217 -3.66 -0.77 -13.72
N VAL A 218 -3.87 -1.70 -14.65
CA VAL A 218 -3.10 -2.94 -14.73
C VAL A 218 -1.66 -2.63 -15.16
N ASN A 219 -0.70 -3.05 -14.35
CA ASN A 219 0.73 -2.88 -14.64
C ASN A 219 1.36 -4.19 -15.12
N GLN A 220 0.87 -5.35 -14.68
CA GLN A 220 1.37 -6.66 -15.10
C GLN A 220 0.23 -7.64 -15.39
N TRP A 221 0.42 -8.46 -16.41
CA TRP A 221 -0.42 -9.61 -16.72
C TRP A 221 0.44 -10.71 -17.38
N ASN A 222 0.87 -11.72 -16.63
CA ASN A 222 1.83 -12.72 -17.12
C ASN A 222 1.23 -14.12 -17.37
N GLY A 223 -0.09 -14.24 -17.34
CA GLY A 223 -0.82 -15.51 -17.44
C GLY A 223 -1.06 -16.17 -16.08
N SER A 224 -0.11 -16.13 -15.15
CA SER A 224 -0.27 -16.71 -13.80
C SER A 224 -0.68 -15.69 -12.74
N THR A 225 -0.05 -14.52 -12.77
CA THR A 225 -0.25 -13.42 -11.84
C THR A 225 -0.53 -12.13 -12.59
N TRP A 226 -1.23 -11.25 -11.89
CA TRP A 226 -1.56 -9.91 -12.35
C TRP A 226 -1.20 -8.90 -11.27
N SER A 227 -1.06 -7.65 -11.69
CA SER A 227 -0.93 -6.55 -10.77
C SER A 227 -1.48 -5.24 -11.32
N ALA A 228 -1.87 -4.36 -10.40
CA ALA A 228 -2.40 -3.05 -10.72
C ALA A 228 -1.99 -2.00 -9.70
N THR A 229 -1.90 -0.75 -10.15
CA THR A 229 -1.83 0.44 -9.31
C THR A 229 -3.24 0.95 -9.07
N VAL A 230 -3.46 1.47 -7.88
CA VAL A 230 -4.74 2.04 -7.46
C VAL A 230 -4.48 3.45 -6.95
N ALA A 231 -5.23 4.42 -7.47
CA ALA A 231 -5.20 5.78 -6.97
C ALA A 231 -6.63 6.35 -6.93
N GLY A 232 -7.01 6.92 -5.81
CA GLY A 232 -8.37 7.41 -5.60
C GLY A 232 -8.50 8.48 -4.55
N SER A 233 -9.72 9.00 -4.43
CA SER A 233 -10.07 10.01 -3.44
C SER A 233 -11.58 10.06 -3.22
N GLY A 234 -12.00 10.78 -2.18
CA GLY A 234 -13.41 11.00 -1.83
C GLY A 234 -13.58 11.03 -0.32
N ALA A 235 -14.82 11.12 0.16
CA ALA A 235 -15.12 11.05 1.58
C ALA A 235 -15.71 9.67 1.90
N LEU A 236 -15.21 9.04 2.95
CA LEU A 236 -15.75 7.77 3.42
C LEU A 236 -17.19 7.96 3.91
N SER A 237 -18.11 7.21 3.31
CA SER A 237 -19.54 7.24 3.67
C SER A 237 -19.85 6.60 5.03
N SER A 238 -18.92 5.85 5.62
CA SER A 238 -19.10 5.16 6.90
C SER A 238 -17.78 5.03 7.67
N GLY A 239 -17.88 4.89 9.00
CA GLY A 239 -16.73 4.76 9.90
C GLY A 239 -16.60 5.92 10.89
N SER A 240 -15.51 5.93 11.65
CA SER A 240 -15.20 7.01 12.60
C SER A 240 -14.51 8.20 11.93
N TYR A 241 -14.01 8.05 10.70
CA TYR A 241 -13.44 9.12 9.90
C TYR A 241 -14.27 9.37 8.65
N ASN A 242 -14.83 10.57 8.51
CA ASN A 242 -15.76 10.95 7.43
C ASN A 242 -15.29 12.16 6.60
N GLN A 243 -14.03 12.57 6.78
CA GLN A 243 -13.45 13.65 5.99
C GLN A 243 -12.91 13.12 4.65
N PRO A 244 -12.69 14.00 3.66
CA PRO A 244 -12.06 13.61 2.41
C PRO A 244 -10.70 12.95 2.65
N ILE A 245 -10.44 11.88 1.90
CA ILE A 245 -9.16 11.20 1.84
C ILE A 245 -8.62 11.17 0.41
N GLN A 246 -7.30 11.05 0.31
CA GLN A 246 -6.61 10.59 -0.89
C GLN A 246 -5.92 9.27 -0.56
N PHE A 247 -5.98 8.31 -1.47
CA PHE A 247 -5.31 7.04 -1.30
C PHE A 247 -4.62 6.57 -2.57
N THR A 248 -3.48 5.91 -2.40
CA THR A 248 -2.69 5.34 -3.48
C THR A 248 -2.06 4.04 -3.01
N GLY A 249 -1.82 3.11 -3.91
CA GLY A 249 -1.23 1.81 -3.61
C GLY A 249 -1.30 0.89 -4.81
N GLY A 250 -1.40 -0.40 -4.55
CA GLY A 250 -1.60 -1.37 -5.61
C GLY A 250 -2.31 -2.64 -5.15
N ALA A 251 -2.60 -3.47 -6.12
CA ALA A 251 -3.25 -4.76 -5.96
C ALA A 251 -2.53 -5.80 -6.81
N ALA A 252 -2.53 -7.04 -6.36
CA ALA A 252 -1.91 -8.15 -7.07
C ALA A 252 -2.55 -9.48 -6.67
N GLY A 253 -2.43 -10.47 -7.55
CA GLY A 253 -2.92 -11.80 -7.28
C GLY A 253 -2.83 -12.76 -8.46
N ALA A 254 -3.73 -13.74 -8.49
CA ALA A 254 -3.74 -14.85 -9.44
C ALA A 254 -4.78 -14.66 -10.55
N ILE A 255 -4.45 -15.20 -11.73
CA ILE A 255 -5.32 -15.29 -12.90
C ILE A 255 -5.86 -16.72 -13.03
N GLN A 256 -7.13 -16.88 -13.37
CA GLN A 256 -7.81 -18.18 -13.50
C GLN A 256 -8.72 -18.21 -14.73
N PRO A 257 -8.50 -19.10 -15.72
CA PRO A 257 -7.38 -20.05 -15.81
C PRO A 257 -6.05 -19.34 -16.07
N ALA A 258 -4.94 -19.93 -15.63
CA ALA A 258 -3.59 -19.37 -15.82
C ALA A 258 -3.18 -19.23 -17.31
N THR A 259 -3.93 -19.85 -18.22
CA THR A 259 -3.75 -19.71 -19.66
C THR A 259 -5.12 -19.63 -20.33
N GLY A 260 -5.32 -18.64 -21.19
CA GLY A 260 -6.57 -18.48 -21.93
C GLY A 260 -6.87 -17.01 -22.23
N SER A 261 -7.83 -16.79 -23.12
CA SER A 261 -8.31 -15.45 -23.48
C SER A 261 -9.47 -14.96 -22.62
N THR A 262 -10.08 -15.81 -21.79
CA THR A 262 -11.20 -15.43 -20.92
C THR A 262 -11.08 -16.11 -19.56
N GLY A 263 -11.56 -15.45 -18.50
CA GLY A 263 -11.50 -15.99 -17.15
C GLY A 263 -11.81 -14.97 -16.06
N SER A 264 -11.28 -15.23 -14.87
CA SER A 264 -11.37 -14.41 -13.67
C SER A 264 -10.00 -14.14 -13.06
N PHE A 265 -9.92 -13.12 -12.24
CA PHE A 265 -8.74 -12.85 -11.44
C PHE A 265 -9.15 -12.56 -10.00
N SER A 266 -8.26 -12.86 -9.07
CA SER A 266 -8.46 -12.58 -7.64
C SER A 266 -7.15 -12.17 -6.99
N GLY A 267 -7.21 -11.45 -5.87
CA GLY A 267 -6.01 -10.97 -5.20
C GLY A 267 -6.26 -10.12 -3.96
N THR A 268 -5.19 -9.49 -3.51
CA THR A 268 -5.15 -8.57 -2.37
C THR A 268 -4.79 -7.16 -2.85
N GLY A 269 -5.06 -6.15 -2.04
CA GLY A 269 -4.70 -4.76 -2.32
C GLY A 269 -4.31 -4.02 -1.06
N ALA A 270 -3.29 -3.17 -1.16
CA ALA A 270 -2.84 -2.34 -0.05
C ALA A 270 -2.21 -1.04 -0.54
N GLY A 271 -2.22 -0.03 0.32
CA GLY A 271 -1.63 1.27 0.01
C GLY A 271 -1.64 2.23 1.20
N ILE A 272 -1.26 3.47 0.91
CA ILE A 272 -1.31 4.59 1.87
C ILE A 272 -2.59 5.40 1.67
N ALA A 273 -3.06 6.02 2.76
CA ALA A 273 -4.17 6.96 2.77
C ALA A 273 -3.80 8.22 3.56
N LYS A 274 -4.44 9.34 3.26
CA LYS A 274 -4.27 10.63 3.95
C LYS A 274 -5.53 11.48 3.87
#